data_AF-A0A2G4FQ94-F1
#
_entry.id   AF-A0A2G4FQ94-F1
#
_cell.length_a   1.000
_cell.length_b   1.000
_cell.length_c   1.000
_cell.angle_alpha   90.00
_cell.angle_beta   90.00
_cell.angle_gamma   90.00
#
_symmetry.space_group_name_H-M   'P 1'
#
loop_
_entity.id
_entity.type
_entity.pdbx_description
1 polymer ?
#
loop_
_entity_poly.entity_id
_entity_poly.type
_entity_poly.pdbx_seq_one_letter_code
_entity_poly.pdbx_strand_id
1 'polypeptide(L)'
;MTTSAWLQLLPNLPQSWKDSLVVKTISGTELSVQSIVRIDESFIVIRGRVAGTTEQGQVYFVPIDRIETICIQRPPKEEEMQKTLNEIFGHAVSLTPVFHKTSDSPLATTILKLSPEAHERLKSLSAASKQANPPAPQ
;
A
#
# COMPACT_ATOMS: atom_id res chain seq x y z
N MET A 1 25.26 -6.50 0.05
CA MET A 1 24.22 -7.45 -0.38
C MET A 1 22.98 -7.17 0.45
N THR A 2 21.94 -6.57 -0.12
CA THR A 2 20.66 -6.38 0.58
C THR A 2 19.91 -7.71 0.56
N THR A 3 19.74 -8.33 1.72
CA THR A 3 18.89 -9.52 1.86
C THR A 3 17.47 -9.18 1.45
N SER A 4 16.87 -9.99 0.56
CA SER A 4 15.50 -9.76 0.11
C SER A 4 14.52 -9.76 1.29
N ALA A 5 13.57 -8.83 1.30
CA ALA A 5 12.52 -8.76 2.33
C ALA A 5 11.75 -10.08 2.45
N TRP A 6 11.58 -10.83 1.35
CA TRP A 6 10.91 -12.12 1.34
C TRP A 6 11.68 -13.20 2.11
N LEU A 7 13.02 -13.16 2.08
CA LEU A 7 13.88 -14.07 2.85
C LEU A 7 13.79 -13.83 4.35
N GLN A 8 13.50 -12.59 4.76
CA GLN A 8 13.29 -12.25 6.17
C GLN A 8 11.86 -12.56 6.61
N LEU A 9 10.87 -12.37 5.73
CA LEU A 9 9.46 -12.57 6.06
C LEU A 9 9.07 -14.05 6.11
N LEU A 10 9.28 -14.78 5.01
CA LEU A 10 8.69 -16.10 4.79
C LEU A 10 9.08 -17.15 5.84
N PRO A 11 10.35 -17.25 6.31
CA PRO A 11 10.70 -18.23 7.33
C PRO A 11 9.92 -18.04 8.63
N ASN A 12 9.66 -16.78 9.00
CA ASN A 12 9.06 -16.42 10.29
C ASN A 12 7.53 -16.51 10.33
N LEU A 13 6.87 -16.64 9.18
CA LEU A 13 5.41 -16.76 9.15
C LEU A 13 4.93 -18.08 9.79
N PRO A 14 3.78 -18.09 10.48
CA PRO A 14 3.16 -19.32 10.97
C PRO A 14 2.82 -20.27 9.83
N GLN A 15 2.85 -21.58 10.09
CA GLN A 15 2.53 -22.58 9.07
C GLN A 15 1.10 -22.42 8.53
N SER A 16 0.13 -22.11 9.41
CA SER A 16 -1.26 -21.86 9.01
C SER A 16 -1.41 -20.73 8.00
N TRP A 17 -0.55 -19.71 8.06
CA TRP A 17 -0.57 -18.62 7.10
C TRP A 17 0.15 -18.99 5.81
N LYS A 18 1.29 -19.69 5.91
CA LYS A 18 2.07 -20.19 4.76
C LYS A 18 1.21 -21.00 3.79
N ASP A 19 0.34 -21.86 4.33
CA ASP A 19 -0.53 -22.75 3.54
C ASP A 19 -1.75 -22.03 2.93
N SER A 20 -1.93 -20.74 3.23
CA SER A 20 -2.99 -19.89 2.67
C SER A 20 -2.45 -18.70 1.88
N LEU A 21 -1.16 -18.67 1.58
CA LEU A 21 -0.56 -17.58 0.80
C LEU A 21 -0.97 -17.66 -0.67
N VAL A 22 -1.04 -16.50 -1.31
CA VAL A 22 -0.98 -16.36 -2.75
C VAL A 22 0.24 -15.52 -3.09
N VAL A 23 1.10 -16.04 -3.95
CA VAL A 23 2.26 -15.33 -4.48
C VAL A 23 1.90 -14.76 -5.84
N LYS A 24 1.98 -13.43 -5.97
CA LYS A 24 1.82 -12.74 -7.24
C LYS A 24 3.19 -12.37 -7.78
N THR A 25 3.44 -12.74 -9.02
CA THR A 25 4.66 -12.41 -9.74
C THR A 25 4.50 -11.13 -10.56
N ILE A 26 5.61 -10.49 -10.91
CA ILE A 26 5.60 -9.27 -11.73
C ILE A 26 4.96 -9.43 -13.12
N SER A 27 4.83 -10.67 -13.63
CA SER A 27 4.10 -10.97 -14.86
C SER A 27 2.59 -11.05 -14.67
N GLY A 28 2.09 -10.87 -13.45
CA GLY A 28 0.69 -11.03 -13.09
C GLY A 28 0.27 -12.48 -12.82
N THR A 29 1.19 -13.45 -12.85
CA THR A 29 0.86 -14.84 -12.49
C THR A 29 0.64 -14.92 -10.99
N GLU A 30 -0.50 -15.47 -10.60
CA GLU A 30 -0.87 -15.72 -9.20
C GLU A 30 -0.78 -17.22 -8.88
N LEU A 31 -0.06 -17.55 -7.82
CA LEU A 31 0.17 -18.91 -7.35
C LEU A 31 -0.47 -19.08 -5.98
N SER A 32 -1.52 -19.89 -5.89
CA SER A 32 -2.06 -20.33 -4.61
C SER A 32 -1.10 -21.33 -3.98
N VAL A 33 -0.54 -20.99 -2.83
CA VAL A 33 0.42 -21.83 -2.09
C VAL A 33 -0.34 -22.91 -1.34
N GLN A 34 0.05 -24.16 -1.57
CA GLN A 34 -0.35 -25.30 -0.72
C GLN A 34 0.71 -25.57 0.34
N SER A 35 1.99 -25.48 -0.02
CA SER A 35 3.11 -25.52 0.91
C SER A 35 4.36 -24.88 0.31
N ILE A 36 5.23 -24.34 1.16
CA ILE A 36 6.58 -23.92 0.77
C ILE A 36 7.53 -25.09 1.03
N VAL A 37 8.11 -25.63 -0.04
CA VAL A 37 9.03 -26.76 0.01
C VAL A 37 10.44 -26.31 0.40
N ARG A 38 10.86 -25.14 -0.10
CA ARG A 38 12.18 -24.58 0.17
C ARG A 38 12.18 -23.06 0.04
N ILE A 39 12.98 -22.42 0.88
CA ILE A 39 13.37 -21.01 0.76
C ILE A 39 14.88 -21.01 0.57
N ASP A 40 15.34 -20.37 -0.50
CA ASP A 40 16.75 -20.22 -0.85
C ASP A 40 17.02 -18.76 -1.24
N GLU A 41 18.27 -18.31 -1.32
CA GLU A 41 18.62 -16.90 -1.53
C GLU A 41 18.12 -16.34 -2.86
N SER A 42 18.03 -17.19 -3.89
CA SER A 42 17.66 -16.78 -5.25
C SER A 42 16.22 -17.15 -5.63
N PHE A 43 15.63 -18.15 -4.99
CA PHE A 43 14.32 -18.69 -5.36
C PHE A 43 13.59 -19.30 -4.18
N ILE A 44 12.27 -19.40 -4.31
CA ILE A 44 11.43 -20.22 -3.45
C ILE A 44 10.84 -21.37 -4.25
N VAL A 45 10.70 -22.53 -3.59
CA VAL A 45 10.05 -23.71 -4.17
C VAL A 45 8.67 -23.84 -3.52
N ILE A 46 7.64 -23.69 -4.34
CA ILE A 46 6.24 -23.72 -3.91
C ILE A 46 5.58 -24.96 -4.49
N ARG A 47 4.88 -25.70 -3.64
CA ARG A 47 3.84 -26.62 -4.10
C ARG A 47 2.51 -25.89 -4.09
N GLY A 48 1.76 -25.93 -5.18
CA GLY A 48 0.55 -25.13 -5.29
C GLY A 48 -0.19 -25.32 -6.60
N ARG A 49 -0.90 -24.27 -7.00
CA ARG A 49 -1.62 -24.18 -8.28
C ARG A 49 -1.60 -22.75 -8.80
N VAL A 50 -1.66 -22.60 -10.12
CA VAL A 50 -1.84 -21.30 -10.77
C VAL A 50 -3.31 -20.88 -10.67
N ALA A 51 -3.58 -19.59 -10.45
CA ALA A 51 -4.93 -19.06 -10.47
C ALA A 51 -5.59 -19.29 -11.85
N GLY A 52 -6.85 -19.69 -11.84
CA GLY A 52 -7.58 -20.03 -13.08
C GLY A 52 -7.34 -21.45 -13.59
N THR A 53 -6.45 -22.23 -12.97
CA THR A 53 -6.21 -23.63 -13.34
C THR A 53 -6.82 -24.60 -12.32
N THR A 54 -7.10 -25.82 -12.75
CA THR A 54 -7.66 -26.89 -11.89
C THR A 54 -6.59 -27.86 -11.40
N GLU A 55 -5.41 -27.83 -12.02
CA GLU A 55 -4.25 -28.64 -11.67
C GLU A 55 -3.75 -28.29 -10.26
N GLN A 56 -3.65 -29.30 -9.40
CA GLN A 56 -3.21 -29.14 -8.02
C GLN A 56 -1.86 -29.79 -7.76
N GLY A 57 -1.13 -29.25 -6.79
CA GLY A 57 0.07 -29.87 -6.25
C GLY A 57 1.28 -29.83 -7.19
N GLN A 58 1.24 -28.98 -8.23
CA GLN A 58 2.38 -28.68 -9.08
C GLN A 58 3.46 -27.98 -8.26
N VAL A 59 4.72 -28.21 -8.64
CA VAL A 59 5.89 -27.63 -7.98
C VAL A 59 6.45 -26.53 -8.87
N TYR A 60 6.57 -25.33 -8.33
CA TYR A 60 7.06 -24.15 -9.01
C TYR A 60 8.33 -23.64 -8.36
N PHE A 61 9.30 -23.26 -9.18
CA PHE A 61 10.47 -22.50 -8.77
C PHE A 61 10.20 -21.04 -9.10
N VAL A 62 10.13 -20.20 -8.08
CA VAL A 62 9.81 -18.77 -8.23
C VAL A 62 11.03 -17.96 -7.83
N PRO A 63 11.67 -17.23 -8.77
CA PRO A 63 12.74 -16.31 -8.44
C PRO A 63 12.26 -15.22 -7.48
N ILE A 64 13.06 -14.94 -6.45
CA ILE A 64 12.68 -13.99 -5.40
C ILE A 64 12.50 -12.57 -5.94
N ASP A 65 13.31 -12.19 -6.93
CA ASP A 65 13.26 -10.89 -7.61
C ASP A 65 12.02 -10.72 -8.51
N ARG A 66 11.27 -11.81 -8.76
CA ARG A 66 10.04 -11.80 -9.56
C ARG A 66 8.78 -11.81 -8.71
N ILE A 67 8.89 -11.89 -7.39
CA ILE A 67 7.75 -11.79 -6.48
C ILE A 67 7.38 -10.31 -6.33
N GLU A 68 6.20 -9.96 -6.80
CA GLU A 68 5.64 -8.61 -6.70
C GLU A 68 4.97 -8.43 -5.33
N THR A 69 4.07 -9.35 -4.97
CA THR A 69 3.36 -9.32 -3.69
C THR A 69 3.07 -10.73 -3.17
N ILE A 70 2.83 -10.83 -1.87
CA ILE A 70 2.33 -12.02 -1.20
C ILE A 70 1.11 -11.61 -0.38
N CYS A 71 -0.02 -12.30 -0.52
CA CYS A 71 -1.21 -12.07 0.29
C CYS A 71 -1.66 -13.34 1.01
N ILE A 72 -2.33 -13.17 2.16
CA ILE A 72 -2.99 -14.27 2.86
C ILE A 72 -4.42 -14.35 2.34
N GLN A 73 -4.77 -15.42 1.61
CA GLN A 73 -6.09 -15.56 0.98
C GLN A 73 -7.23 -15.65 2.00
N ARG A 74 -6.96 -16.26 3.16
CA ARG A 74 -7.88 -16.32 4.30
C ARG A 74 -7.21 -15.64 5.49
N PRO A 75 -7.23 -14.30 5.54
CA PRO A 75 -6.58 -13.58 6.62
C PRO A 75 -7.26 -13.91 7.95
N PRO A 76 -6.48 -14.06 9.04
CA PRO A 76 -7.05 -14.21 10.38
C PRO A 76 -7.73 -12.90 10.82
N LYS A 77 -8.41 -12.93 11.97
CA LYS A 77 -8.95 -11.71 12.58
C LYS A 77 -7.82 -10.72 12.86
N GLU A 78 -8.13 -9.43 12.80
CA GLU A 78 -7.15 -8.35 12.95
C GLU A 78 -6.36 -8.44 14.28
N GLU A 79 -7.03 -8.73 15.39
CA GLU A 79 -6.40 -8.91 16.71
C GLU A 79 -5.38 -10.06 16.73
N GLU A 80 -5.71 -11.18 16.09
CA GLU A 80 -4.82 -12.35 16.00
C GLU A 80 -3.64 -12.06 15.07
N MET A 81 -3.91 -11.45 13.92
CA MET A 81 -2.87 -11.00 12.97
C MET A 81 -1.86 -10.09 13.67
N GLN A 82 -2.38 -9.09 14.39
CA GLN A 82 -1.61 -8.10 15.10
C GLN A 82 -0.73 -8.72 16.19
N LYS A 83 -1.29 -9.64 16.97
CA LYS A 83 -0.55 -10.39 17.99
C LYS A 83 0.59 -11.18 17.37
N THR A 84 0.32 -11.97 16.33
CA THR A 84 1.33 -12.80 15.67
C THR A 84 2.42 -11.96 15.01
N LEU A 85 2.08 -10.84 14.37
CA LEU A 85 3.09 -9.95 13.78
C LEU A 85 3.98 -9.31 14.86
N ASN A 86 3.42 -8.92 16.01
CA ASN A 86 4.21 -8.41 17.13
C ASN A 86 5.17 -9.48 17.68
N GLU A 87 4.73 -10.73 17.78
CA GLU A 87 5.55 -11.87 18.20
C GLU A 87 6.71 -12.13 17.23
N ILE A 88 6.46 -12.00 15.92
CA ILE A 88 7.47 -12.23 14.88
C ILE A 88 8.49 -11.09 14.78
N PHE A 89 8.03 -9.83 14.82
CA PHE A 89 8.86 -8.67 14.50
C PHE A 89 9.28 -7.81 15.71
N GLY A 90 8.85 -8.17 16.92
CA GLY A 90 9.34 -7.54 18.16
C GLY A 90 8.91 -6.08 18.37
N HIS A 91 7.97 -5.56 17.59
CA HIS A 91 7.45 -4.20 17.70
C HIS A 91 5.93 -4.21 17.64
N ALA A 92 5.27 -3.42 18.50
CA ALA A 92 3.83 -3.20 18.41
C ALA A 92 3.51 -2.51 17.08
N VAL A 93 3.02 -3.26 16.08
CA VAL A 93 2.43 -2.67 14.88
C VAL A 93 1.20 -1.89 15.37
N SER A 94 1.32 -0.57 15.55
CA SER A 94 0.16 0.26 15.84
C SER A 94 -0.62 0.39 14.54
N LEU A 95 -1.80 -0.26 14.46
CA LEU A 95 -2.73 -0.13 13.34
C LEU A 95 -3.57 1.15 13.41
N THR A 96 -3.22 2.10 14.29
CA THR A 96 -3.72 3.45 14.07
C THR A 96 -3.25 3.89 12.69
N PRO A 97 -4.12 4.44 11.83
CA PRO A 97 -3.69 4.93 10.54
C PRO A 97 -2.60 5.95 10.80
N VAL A 98 -1.35 5.58 10.50
CA VAL A 98 -0.23 6.50 10.52
C VAL A 98 -0.46 7.40 9.31
N PHE A 99 -1.27 8.44 9.50
CA PHE A 99 -1.15 9.63 8.68
C PHE A 99 0.25 10.15 8.93
N HIS A 100 1.21 9.74 8.09
CA HIS A 100 2.46 10.45 7.96
C HIS A 100 2.10 11.87 7.55
N LYS A 101 1.98 12.76 8.53
CA LYS A 101 2.04 14.18 8.28
C LYS A 101 3.47 14.41 7.77
N THR A 102 3.62 14.45 6.45
CA THR A 102 4.81 15.00 5.80
C THR A 102 4.99 16.43 6.32
N SER A 103 5.91 16.58 7.27
CA SER A 103 6.52 17.81 7.79
C SER A 103 7.90 17.34 8.25
N ASP A 104 9.05 17.75 7.73
CA ASP A 104 9.42 19.01 7.12
C ASP A 104 10.56 18.80 6.11
N SER A 105 10.44 19.39 4.91
CA SER A 105 11.58 19.97 4.20
C SER A 105 11.07 21.07 3.26
N PRO A 106 11.71 22.25 3.19
CA PRO A 106 11.06 23.48 2.78
C PRO A 106 11.15 23.65 1.26
N LEU A 107 10.02 23.51 0.58
CA LEU A 107 9.77 24.25 -0.65
C LEU A 107 8.50 25.06 -0.42
N ALA A 108 8.72 26.28 0.05
CA ALA A 108 7.69 27.28 0.27
C ALA A 108 6.90 27.53 -1.02
N THR A 109 5.73 26.89 -1.13
CA THR A 109 4.64 27.45 -1.92
C THR A 109 3.84 28.34 -0.98
N THR A 110 4.23 29.61 -0.93
CA THR A 110 3.51 30.68 -0.22
C THR A 110 2.10 30.79 -0.78
N ILE A 111 1.14 30.13 -0.14
CA ILE A 111 -0.27 30.51 -0.29
C ILE A 111 -0.44 31.77 0.55
N LEU A 112 -0.45 32.93 -0.14
CA LEU A 112 -0.77 34.23 0.42
C LEU A 112 -2.15 34.16 1.11
N LYS A 113 -2.16 33.98 2.43
CA LYS A 113 -3.33 34.28 3.25
C LYS A 113 -3.49 35.79 3.24
N LEU A 114 -4.37 36.29 2.37
CA LEU A 114 -4.76 37.69 2.33
C LEU A 114 -5.26 38.11 3.71
N SER A 115 -4.65 39.15 4.27
CA SER A 115 -5.08 39.82 5.51
C SER A 115 -6.56 40.23 5.42
N PRO A 116 -7.32 40.25 6.52
CA PRO A 116 -8.71 40.72 6.56
C PRO A 116 -8.91 42.10 5.91
N GLU A 117 -7.91 42.99 5.98
CA GLU A 117 -7.95 44.30 5.31
C GLU A 117 -7.97 44.23 3.77
N ALA A 118 -7.40 43.17 3.18
CA ALA A 118 -7.40 42.98 1.73
C ALA A 118 -8.76 42.45 1.23
N HIS A 119 -9.52 41.74 2.06
CA HIS A 119 -10.88 41.31 1.75
C HIS A 119 -11.88 42.48 1.72
N GLU A 120 -11.71 43.47 2.59
CA GLU A 120 -12.54 44.69 2.60
C GLU A 120 -12.28 45.57 1.36
N ARG A 121 -11.02 45.70 0.93
CA ARG A 121 -10.67 46.46 -0.28
C ARG A 121 -11.22 45.83 -1.58
N LEU A 122 -11.34 44.50 -1.64
CA LEU A 122 -11.94 43.82 -2.79
C LEU A 122 -13.47 43.96 -2.84
N LYS A 123 -14.14 44.03 -1.69
CA LYS A 123 -15.60 44.30 -1.65
C LYS A 123 -15.94 45.72 -2.08
N SER A 124 -15.16 46.72 -1.70
CA SER A 124 -15.42 48.12 -2.09
C SER A 124 -15.17 48.39 -3.58
N LEU A 125 -14.24 47.67 -4.23
CA LEU A 125 -14.03 47.73 -5.68
C LEU A 125 -15.15 47.03 -6.49
N SER A 126 -15.73 45.96 -5.96
CA SER A 126 -16.86 45.26 -6.59
C SER A 126 -18.18 46.05 -6.54
N ALA A 127 -18.37 46.91 -5.53
CA ALA A 127 -19.57 47.74 -5.40
C ALA A 127 -19.58 48.92 -6.40
N ALA A 128 -18.40 49.43 -6.79
CA ALA A 128 -18.27 50.53 -7.75
C ALA A 128 -18.57 50.13 -9.21
N SER A 129 -18.61 48.83 -9.54
CA SER A 129 -18.84 48.34 -10.91
C SER A 129 -20.30 47.97 -11.22
N LYS A 130 -21.25 48.16 -10.29
CA LYS A 130 -22.69 47.89 -10.51
C LYS A 130 -23.52 49.10 -10.94
N GLN A 131 -22.91 50.27 -11.16
CA GLN A 131 -23.64 51.49 -11.53
C GLN A 131 -23.23 52.08 -12.89
N ALA A 132 -22.98 51.20 -13.87
CA ALA A 132 -22.86 51.58 -15.27
C ALA A 132 -23.43 50.47 -16.16
N ASN A 133 -24.76 50.28 -16.12
CA ASN A 133 -25.46 49.62 -17.22
C ASN A 133 -26.20 50.73 -17.99
N PRO A 134 -25.80 51.07 -19.23
CA PRO A 134 -26.60 51.96 -20.08
C PRO A 134 -27.87 51.22 -20.56
N PRO A 135 -28.96 51.95 -20.84
CA PRO A 135 -30.24 51.34 -21.21
C PRO A 135 -30.17 50.67 -22.59
N ALA A 136 -30.89 49.56 -22.74
CA ALA A 136 -31.08 48.85 -24.00
C ALA A 136 -31.77 49.76 -25.04
N PRO A 137 -31.30 49.80 -26.30
CA PRO A 137 -32.06 50.40 -27.38
C PRO A 137 -32.93 49.36 -28.11
N GLN A 138 -34.14 49.84 -28.40
CA GLN A 138 -35.31 49.38 -29.17
C GLN A 138 -35.18 48.14 -30.08
#